data_AF-A0A379MMI9-F1
#
_entry.id   AF-A0A379MMI9-F1
#
_cell.length_a   1.000
_cell.length_b   1.000
_cell.length_c   1.000
_cell.angle_alpha   90.00
_cell.angle_beta   90.00
_cell.angle_gamma   90.00
#
_symmetry.space_group_name_H-M   'P 1'
#
loop_
_entity.id
_entity.type
_entity.pdbx_description
1 polymer ?
#
loop_
_entity_poly.entity_id
_entity_poly.type
_entity_poly.pdbx_seq_one_letter_code
_entity_poly.pdbx_strand_id
1 'polypeptide(L)'
;MAAVEILLTLDGGARLVWAGDYEDPDDDQDALYWLVEPQHFVRFAGLIDPDEPVTPNAEAPTALPAHRYICNADKRQYLDKDHFGVDDYGFRRSPLPWLTAEGGLATHRRHTTWARDRIYLAAQHPGPGWTEVPALLWV
;
A
#
# COMPACT_ATOMS: atom_id res chain seq x y z
N MET A 1 -5.81 -0.67 6.00
CA MET A 1 -4.51 0.00 5.75
C MET A 1 -3.46 -0.25 6.83
N ALA A 2 -3.83 -0.36 8.12
CA ALA A 2 -2.88 -0.65 9.20
C ALA A 2 -2.01 -1.91 8.96
N ALA A 3 -2.59 -3.01 8.46
CA ALA A 3 -1.83 -4.23 8.14
C ALA A 3 -0.71 -3.99 7.11
N VAL A 4 -0.97 -3.19 6.07
CA VAL A 4 0.03 -2.85 5.05
C VAL A 4 1.13 -1.99 5.66
N GLU A 5 0.78 -0.99 6.47
CA GLU A 5 1.76 -0.15 7.16
C GLU A 5 2.65 -0.96 8.11
N ILE A 6 2.07 -1.91 8.86
CA ILE A 6 2.84 -2.86 9.69
C ILE A 6 3.86 -3.59 8.83
N LEU A 7 3.44 -4.20 7.71
CA LEU A 7 4.36 -4.91 6.82
C LEU A 7 5.47 -4.01 6.27
N LEU A 8 5.14 -2.77 5.89
CA LEU A 8 6.12 -1.79 5.43
C LEU A 8 7.13 -1.40 6.52
N THR A 9 6.72 -1.34 7.79
CA THR A 9 7.66 -1.06 8.90
C THR A 9 8.64 -2.19 9.18
N LEU A 10 8.28 -3.43 8.87
CA LEU A 10 9.10 -4.60 9.18
C LEU A 10 10.26 -4.78 8.18
N ASP A 11 10.09 -4.32 6.93
CA ASP A 11 11.05 -4.55 5.83
C ASP A 11 11.78 -3.27 5.36
N GLY A 12 11.43 -2.09 5.89
CA GLY A 12 12.21 -0.85 5.73
C GLY A 12 12.31 -0.29 4.30
N GLY A 13 11.54 -0.82 3.35
CA GLY A 13 11.60 -0.43 1.94
C GLY A 13 10.99 -1.47 1.00
N ALA A 14 9.91 -2.12 1.44
CA ALA A 14 9.31 -3.22 0.70
C ALA A 14 8.80 -2.76 -0.67
N ARG A 15 8.86 -3.68 -1.61
CA ARG A 15 8.23 -3.53 -2.92
C ARG A 15 6.74 -3.83 -2.80
N LEU A 16 5.89 -2.81 -2.97
CA LEU A 16 4.44 -2.96 -2.88
C LEU A 16 3.82 -3.09 -4.28
N VAL A 17 2.88 -4.01 -4.40
CA VAL A 17 2.01 -4.20 -5.57
C VAL A 17 0.57 -4.31 -5.09
N TRP A 18 -0.35 -3.68 -5.80
CA TRP A 18 -1.77 -4.00 -5.67
C TRP A 18 -2.05 -5.09 -6.68
N ALA A 19 -2.77 -6.12 -6.25
CA ALA A 19 -3.16 -7.24 -7.10
C ALA A 19 -4.63 -7.53 -6.84
N GLY A 20 -5.50 -7.02 -7.71
CA GLY A 20 -6.92 -7.35 -7.75
C GLY A 20 -7.22 -8.55 -8.65
N ASP A 21 -8.40 -9.14 -8.49
CA ASP A 21 -8.98 -10.13 -9.39
C ASP A 21 -9.32 -9.56 -10.79
N TYR A 22 -9.41 -8.24 -10.90
CA TYR A 22 -9.61 -7.49 -12.16
C TYR A 22 -8.31 -7.04 -12.82
N GLU A 23 -7.15 -7.39 -12.29
CA GLU A 23 -5.89 -7.01 -12.93
C GLU A 23 -5.59 -7.90 -14.14
N ASP A 24 -5.28 -7.25 -15.26
CA ASP A 24 -4.88 -7.95 -16.47
C ASP A 24 -3.60 -8.77 -16.18
N PRO A 25 -3.56 -10.05 -16.60
CA PRO A 25 -2.33 -10.84 -16.52
C PRO A 25 -1.19 -10.18 -17.31
N ASP A 26 0.01 -10.17 -16.76
CA ASP A 26 1.23 -9.77 -17.48
C ASP A 26 1.64 -10.93 -18.41
N ASP A 27 1.85 -10.65 -19.71
CA ASP A 27 2.56 -11.50 -20.70
C ASP A 27 2.42 -13.03 -20.49
N ASP A 28 1.26 -13.60 -20.84
CA ASP A 28 0.95 -15.04 -20.77
C ASP A 28 1.11 -15.69 -19.37
N GLN A 29 1.26 -14.92 -18.29
CA GLN A 29 1.33 -15.41 -16.92
C GLN A 29 0.00 -15.24 -16.20
N ASP A 30 -0.29 -16.11 -15.23
CA ASP A 30 -1.45 -15.93 -14.36
C ASP A 30 -1.32 -14.60 -13.58
N ALA A 31 -2.44 -13.91 -13.35
CA ALA A 31 -2.45 -12.70 -12.52
C ALA A 31 -1.85 -13.00 -11.14
N LEU A 32 -1.09 -12.05 -10.57
CA LEU A 32 -0.34 -12.26 -9.33
C LEU A 32 -1.22 -12.79 -8.17
N TYR A 33 -2.48 -12.38 -8.16
CA TYR A 33 -3.50 -12.88 -7.23
C TYR A 33 -3.59 -14.41 -7.20
N TRP A 34 -3.53 -15.07 -8.36
CA TRP A 34 -3.64 -16.53 -8.49
C TRP A 34 -2.37 -17.29 -8.11
N LEU A 35 -1.24 -16.59 -7.97
CA LEU A 35 0.04 -17.17 -7.55
C LEU A 35 0.22 -17.14 -6.03
N VAL A 36 -0.72 -16.55 -5.28
CA VAL A 36 -0.63 -16.45 -3.82
C VAL A 36 -1.02 -17.77 -3.17
N GLU A 37 -0.05 -18.43 -2.53
CA GLU A 37 -0.28 -19.63 -1.71
C GLU A 37 -0.67 -19.29 -0.25
N PRO A 38 -1.33 -20.21 0.47
CA PRO A 38 -1.79 -19.98 1.85
C PRO A 38 -0.71 -19.47 2.82
N GLN A 39 0.55 -19.88 2.67
CA GLN A 39 1.67 -19.44 3.52
C GLN A 39 2.12 -17.99 3.27
N HIS A 40 1.74 -17.39 2.13
CA HIS A 40 2.09 -16.00 1.81
C HIS A 40 1.18 -14.99 2.51
N PHE A 41 0.05 -15.44 3.07
CA PHE A 41 -0.87 -14.55 3.77
C PHE A 41 -0.36 -14.23 5.17
N VAL A 42 -0.36 -12.94 5.51
CA VAL A 42 -0.17 -12.45 6.88
C VAL A 42 -1.50 -11.88 7.38
N ARG A 43 -2.00 -12.45 8.47
CA ARG A 43 -3.31 -12.16 9.09
C ARG A 43 -3.07 -11.77 10.53
N PHE A 44 -2.99 -10.46 10.78
CA PHE A 44 -2.72 -9.93 12.10
C PHE A 44 -3.94 -10.05 13.02
N ALA A 45 -3.74 -10.63 14.21
CA ALA A 45 -4.74 -10.61 15.27
C ALA A 45 -5.18 -9.17 15.58
N GLY A 46 -6.49 -8.97 15.78
CA GLY A 46 -7.08 -7.65 16.04
C GLY A 46 -7.27 -6.74 14.82
N LEU A 47 -6.82 -7.15 13.63
CA LEU A 47 -7.08 -6.45 12.35
C LEU A 47 -8.01 -7.23 11.41
N ILE A 48 -8.47 -8.40 11.84
CA ILE A 48 -9.45 -9.23 11.15
C ILE A 48 -10.84 -8.82 11.62
N ASP A 49 -11.80 -8.73 10.69
CA ASP A 49 -13.20 -8.51 11.02
C ASP A 49 -13.69 -9.62 11.97
N PRO A 50 -14.23 -9.29 13.16
CA PRO A 50 -14.67 -10.30 14.12
C PRO A 50 -15.82 -11.18 13.62
N ASP A 51 -16.58 -10.75 12.60
CA ASP A 51 -17.68 -11.50 12.03
C ASP A 51 -17.23 -12.47 10.91
N GLU A 52 -15.98 -12.36 10.45
CA GLU A 52 -15.40 -13.21 9.42
C GLU A 52 -14.75 -14.48 10.03
N PRO A 53 -14.95 -15.68 9.45
CA PRO A 53 -14.38 -16.92 9.97
C PRO A 53 -12.89 -17.10 9.58
N VAL A 54 -12.07 -16.08 9.79
CA VAL A 54 -10.65 -16.05 9.42
C VAL A 54 -9.77 -16.17 10.65
N THR A 55 -8.92 -17.21 10.69
CA THR A 55 -7.97 -17.40 11.80
C THR A 55 -6.73 -16.53 11.61
N PRO A 56 -6.30 -15.74 12.62
CA PRO A 56 -5.03 -15.01 12.56
C PRO A 56 -3.84 -15.97 12.52
N ASN A 57 -2.75 -15.54 11.88
CA ASN A 57 -1.48 -16.28 11.83
C ASN A 57 -0.27 -15.41 12.19
N ALA A 58 -0.49 -14.16 12.59
CA ALA A 58 0.52 -13.24 13.08
C ALA A 58 -0.06 -12.35 14.20
N GLU A 59 0.80 -11.92 15.12
CA GLU A 59 0.45 -10.92 16.12
C GLU A 59 0.74 -9.52 15.56
N ALA A 60 -0.19 -8.58 15.78
CA ALA A 60 0.07 -7.19 15.45
C ALA A 60 1.12 -6.61 16.43
N PRO A 61 2.09 -5.81 15.96
CA PRO A 61 3.00 -5.11 16.87
C PRO A 61 2.22 -4.22 17.84
N THR A 62 2.57 -4.30 19.13
CA THR A 62 1.87 -3.54 20.18
C THR A 62 2.07 -2.03 20.05
N ALA A 63 3.16 -1.60 19.42
CA ALA A 63 3.43 -0.20 19.10
C ALA A 63 4.12 -0.11 17.75
N LEU A 64 3.60 0.75 16.89
CA LEU A 64 4.28 1.18 15.67
C LEU A 64 4.79 2.61 15.87
N PRO A 65 5.98 2.94 15.34
CA PRO A 65 6.39 4.33 15.32
C PRO A 65 5.34 5.16 14.57
N ALA A 66 5.06 6.36 15.09
CA ALA A 66 4.18 7.31 14.43
C ALA A 66 4.86 7.82 13.16
N HIS A 67 4.63 7.14 12.05
CA HIS A 67 5.03 7.62 10.74
C HIS A 67 3.93 8.55 10.20
N ARG A 68 4.30 9.73 9.72
CA ARG A 68 3.37 10.69 9.11
C ARG A 68 3.33 10.54 7.60
N TYR A 69 4.48 10.24 6.99
CA TYR A 69 4.65 10.21 5.55
C TYR A 69 4.70 8.77 5.04
N ILE A 70 4.10 8.54 3.88
CA ILE A 70 4.32 7.33 3.09
C ILE A 70 5.08 7.75 1.83
N CYS A 71 6.24 7.16 1.59
CA CYS A 71 7.18 7.60 0.57
C CYS A 71 7.39 6.52 -0.48
N ASN A 72 7.39 6.93 -1.75
CA ASN A 72 7.80 6.12 -2.88
C ASN A 72 9.19 6.56 -3.34
N ALA A 73 10.18 5.72 -3.04
CA ALA A 73 11.58 6.03 -3.32
C ALA A 73 11.89 6.09 -4.82
N ASP A 74 11.20 5.27 -5.62
CA ASP A 74 11.47 5.15 -7.04
C ASP A 74 10.91 6.34 -7.83
N LYS A 75 9.73 6.83 -7.45
CA LYS A 75 9.10 8.02 -8.06
C LYS A 75 9.46 9.34 -7.39
N ARG A 76 10.16 9.31 -6.25
CA ARG A 76 10.41 10.48 -5.37
C ARG A 76 9.12 11.21 -5.01
N GLN A 77 8.10 10.42 -4.67
CA GLN A 77 6.77 10.89 -4.34
C GLN A 77 6.41 10.57 -2.90
N TYR A 78 5.52 11.35 -2.28
CA TYR A 78 5.08 11.07 -0.91
C TYR A 78 3.60 11.41 -0.68
N LEU A 79 3.01 10.79 0.33
CA LEU A 79 1.70 11.13 0.91
C LEU A 79 1.93 11.68 2.32
N ASP A 80 1.28 12.79 2.66
CA ASP A 80 1.16 13.25 4.05
C ASP A 80 -0.15 12.72 4.66
N LYS A 81 -0.05 11.78 5.60
CA LYS A 81 -1.24 11.14 6.20
C LYS A 81 -2.10 12.13 7.00
N ASP A 82 -1.56 13.25 7.46
CA ASP A 82 -2.35 14.25 8.18
C ASP A 82 -3.34 14.98 7.26
N HIS A 83 -3.14 14.96 5.94
CA HIS A 83 -4.04 15.60 4.97
C HIS A 83 -5.31 14.80 4.66
N PHE A 84 -5.38 13.52 5.01
CA PHE A 84 -6.45 12.63 4.52
C PHE A 84 -7.63 12.39 5.48
N GLY A 85 -7.69 13.09 6.60
CA GLY A 85 -8.82 13.00 7.54
C GLY A 85 -9.11 11.57 8.04
N VAL A 86 -10.27 11.39 8.65
CA VAL A 86 -10.79 10.06 9.05
C VAL A 86 -12.06 9.76 8.25
N ASP A 87 -12.34 8.48 8.00
CA ASP A 87 -13.60 8.03 7.43
C ASP A 87 -14.71 7.96 8.51
N ASP A 88 -15.91 7.56 8.07
CA ASP A 88 -17.11 7.51 8.92
C ASP A 88 -17.01 6.42 10.00
N TYR A 89 -16.01 5.54 9.91
CA TYR A 89 -15.70 4.50 10.88
C TYR A 89 -14.55 4.91 11.83
N GLY A 90 -14.06 6.14 11.73
CA GLY A 90 -12.98 6.68 12.57
C GLY A 90 -11.58 6.22 12.16
N PHE A 91 -11.43 5.53 11.02
CA PHE A 91 -10.13 5.13 10.51
C PHE A 91 -9.53 6.24 9.64
N ARG A 92 -8.22 6.46 9.76
CA ARG A 92 -7.52 7.41 8.90
C ARG A 92 -7.52 6.89 7.46
N ARG A 93 -7.97 7.73 6.52
CA ARG A 93 -7.95 7.38 5.10
C ARG A 93 -6.49 7.32 4.65
N SER A 94 -6.15 6.33 3.82
CA SER A 94 -4.82 6.22 3.24
C SER A 94 -4.94 5.96 1.74
N PRO A 95 -4.59 6.94 0.90
CA PRO A 95 -4.63 6.78 -0.54
C PRO A 95 -3.36 6.11 -1.07
N LEU A 96 -2.85 5.11 -0.34
CA LEU A 96 -1.63 4.39 -0.73
C LEU A 96 -1.68 3.85 -2.17
N PRO A 97 -2.83 3.38 -2.70
CA PRO A 97 -2.95 3.06 -4.12
C PRO A 97 -2.52 4.21 -5.04
N TRP A 98 -2.77 5.48 -4.73
CA TRP A 98 -2.35 6.59 -5.59
C TRP A 98 -0.84 6.77 -5.67
N LEU A 99 -0.12 6.32 -4.65
CA LEU A 99 1.33 6.38 -4.61
C LEU A 99 2.00 5.27 -5.44
N THR A 100 1.28 4.20 -5.74
CA THR A 100 1.83 2.93 -6.24
C THR A 100 1.12 2.38 -7.47
N ALA A 101 -0.12 2.81 -7.74
CA ALA A 101 -0.86 2.45 -8.93
C ALA A 101 -0.16 3.04 -10.15
N GLU A 102 0.02 2.21 -11.17
CA GLU A 102 0.43 2.64 -12.50
C GLU A 102 -0.76 3.06 -13.37
N GLY A 103 -1.88 3.48 -12.76
CA GLY A 103 -3.14 3.75 -13.44
C GLY A 103 -3.47 5.24 -13.52
N GLY A 104 -3.09 5.87 -14.63
CA GLY A 104 -3.67 7.15 -15.08
C GLY A 104 -4.12 7.00 -16.53
N LEU A 105 -4.93 7.92 -17.06
CA LEU A 105 -5.42 7.89 -18.46
C LEU A 105 -4.32 7.71 -19.52
N ALA A 106 -3.04 7.91 -19.16
CA ALA A 106 -1.88 7.79 -20.03
C ALA A 106 -1.24 6.37 -20.09
N THR A 107 -1.60 5.42 -19.23
CA THR A 107 -0.85 4.15 -19.06
C THR A 107 -1.51 2.92 -19.69
N HIS A 108 -2.58 3.11 -20.45
CA HIS A 108 -3.47 2.08 -21.00
C HIS A 108 -2.86 0.87 -21.76
N ARG A 109 -1.55 0.75 -21.97
CA ARG A 109 -0.96 -0.33 -22.81
C ARG A 109 0.45 -0.81 -22.46
N ARG A 110 1.01 -0.55 -21.27
CA ARG A 110 2.37 -1.04 -20.94
C ARG A 110 2.53 -1.40 -19.46
N HIS A 111 1.77 -2.37 -18.98
CA HIS A 111 2.16 -3.11 -17.79
C HIS A 111 3.02 -4.28 -18.29
N THR A 112 4.32 -4.05 -18.35
CA THR A 112 5.28 -5.11 -18.63
C THR A 112 6.22 -5.11 -17.45
N THR A 113 6.14 -6.16 -16.64
CA THR A 113 6.89 -6.47 -15.42
C THR A 113 6.25 -5.95 -14.14
N TRP A 114 6.07 -6.86 -13.18
CA TRP A 114 5.80 -6.58 -11.76
C TRP A 114 6.96 -5.83 -11.06
N ALA A 115 7.56 -4.86 -11.72
CA ALA A 115 8.60 -3.98 -11.21
C ALA A 115 7.96 -2.91 -10.32
N ARG A 116 7.83 -3.30 -9.06
CA ARG A 116 7.20 -2.59 -7.95
C ARG A 116 8.02 -1.40 -7.46
N ASP A 117 7.31 -0.37 -7.02
CA ASP A 117 7.88 0.76 -6.30
C ASP A 117 8.29 0.38 -4.87
N ARG A 118 9.46 0.87 -4.44
CA ARG A 118 9.95 0.78 -3.06
C ARG A 118 9.24 1.78 -2.19
N ILE A 119 8.40 1.26 -1.30
CA ILE A 119 7.61 2.06 -0.36
C ILE A 119 8.20 1.96 1.03
N TYR A 120 8.32 3.10 1.70
CA TYR A 120 8.71 3.16 3.10
C TYR A 120 7.90 4.22 3.85
N LEU A 121 7.84 4.05 5.17
CA LEU A 121 7.18 5.01 6.06
C LEU A 121 8.22 5.93 6.70
N ALA A 122 7.89 7.21 6.84
CA ALA A 122 8.78 8.20 7.45
C ALA A 122 8.04 9.05 8.49
N ALA A 123 8.71 9.33 9.61
CA ALA A 123 8.21 10.28 10.61
C ALA A 123 8.39 11.74 10.17
N GLN A 124 9.39 12.01 9.32
CA GLN A 124 9.77 13.34 8.86
C GLN A 124 9.59 13.44 7.34
N HIS A 125 9.39 14.66 6.86
CA HIS A 125 9.28 14.96 5.44
C HIS A 125 10.53 14.46 4.69
N PRO A 126 10.40 13.82 3.51
CA PRO A 126 11.52 13.16 2.83
C PRO A 126 12.57 14.11 2.24
N GLY A 127 12.29 15.42 2.26
CA GLY A 127 13.25 16.49 1.97
C GLY A 127 12.98 17.20 0.64
N PRO A 128 13.83 18.15 0.25
CA PRO A 128 13.66 18.91 -0.98
C PRO A 128 13.74 18.00 -2.22
N GLY A 129 12.91 18.30 -3.23
CA GLY A 129 12.87 17.54 -4.49
C GLY A 129 12.05 16.25 -4.43
N TRP A 130 11.17 16.13 -3.44
CA TRP A 130 10.10 15.13 -3.40
C TRP A 130 8.76 15.79 -3.73
N THR A 131 7.89 15.05 -4.40
CA THR A 131 6.57 15.55 -4.84
C THR A 131 5.46 14.93 -4.01
N GLU A 132 4.57 15.75 -3.44
CA GLU A 132 3.38 15.23 -2.78
C GLU A 132 2.37 14.72 -3.80
N VAL A 133 1.80 13.54 -3.55
CA VAL A 133 0.77 12.90 -4.36
C VAL A 133 -0.52 12.86 -3.55
N PRO A 134 -1.67 12.99 -4.17
CA PRO A 134 -2.10 14.04 -5.07
C PRO A 134 -3.20 14.90 -4.43
N ALA A 135 -3.26 16.16 -4.82
CA ALA A 135 -4.46 16.97 -4.72
C ALA A 135 -5.48 16.65 -5.86
N LEU A 136 -5.55 15.40 -6.35
CA LEU A 136 -6.26 15.03 -7.59
C LEU A 136 -7.39 14.00 -7.37
N LEU A 137 -8.40 14.27 -6.52
CA LEU A 137 -9.69 13.55 -6.59
C LEU A 137 -10.92 14.39 -6.19
N TRP A 138 -10.89 15.71 -6.43
CA TRP A 138 -12.12 16.50 -6.52
C TRP A 138 -12.06 17.47 -7.71
N VAL A 139 -12.31 16.92 -8.91
CA VAL A 139 -13.08 17.57 -9.99
C VAL A 139 -14.14 16.57 -10.42
#